data_AF-A0A9D8JQY5-F1
#
_entry.id   AF-A0A9D8JQY5-F1
#
_cell.length_a   1.000
_cell.length_b   1.000
_cell.length_c   1.000
_cell.angle_alpha   90.00
_cell.angle_beta   90.00
_cell.angle_gamma   90.00
#
_symmetry.space_group_name_H-M   'P 1'
#
loop_
_entity.id
_entity.type
_entity.pdbx_description
1 polymer ?
#
loop_
_entity_poly.entity_id
_entity_poly.type
_entity_poly.pdbx_seq_one_letter_code
_entity_poly.pdbx_strand_id
1 'polypeptide(L)'
;MGAGIIVLIVILAIVAIGIFFIWGTYNSLVTIRQRVKEAWSGIDVQLKRRASLVPNLVETVKGYAAHEKAVFENVTKARAALMSAGTPQQAAQADNMLTGALKSLFAVAEAYPE
;
A
#
# COMPACT_ATOMS: atom_id res chain seq x y z
N MET A 1 17.11 -33.02 49.40
CA MET A 1 16.28 -33.21 48.18
C MET A 1 16.91 -34.34 47.38
N GLY A 2 16.16 -35.37 47.00
CA GLY A 2 16.73 -36.49 46.23
C GLY A 2 17.14 -36.05 44.83
N ALA A 3 18.21 -36.65 44.28
CA ALA A 3 18.73 -36.32 42.94
C ALA A 3 17.65 -36.35 41.84
N GLY A 4 16.66 -37.25 41.94
CA GLY A 4 15.53 -37.32 41.00
C GLY A 4 14.64 -36.07 40.99
N ILE A 5 14.46 -35.39 42.13
CA ILE A 5 13.70 -34.13 42.21
C ILE A 5 14.46 -33.01 41.51
N ILE A 6 15.79 -32.96 41.65
CA ILE A 6 16.65 -31.95 41.01
C ILE A 6 16.59 -32.13 39.48
N VAL A 7 16.70 -33.36 38.98
CA VAL A 7 16.60 -33.65 37.54
C VAL A 7 15.24 -33.24 36.97
N LEU A 8 14.15 -33.53 37.69
CA LEU A 8 12.80 -33.14 37.26
C LEU A 8 12.64 -31.62 37.18
N ILE A 9 13.16 -30.87 38.15
CA ILE A 9 13.13 -29.40 38.15
C ILE A 9 13.89 -28.83 36.96
N VAL A 10 15.07 -29.39 36.65
CA VAL A 10 15.87 -28.94 35.49
C VAL A 10 15.12 -29.18 34.17
N ILE A 11 14.49 -30.35 34.01
CA ILE A 11 13.69 -30.65 32.80
C ILE A 11 12.51 -29.68 32.68
N LEU A 12 11.78 -29.44 33.78
CA LEU A 12 10.66 -28.49 33.78
C LEU A 12 11.11 -27.06 33.45
N ALA A 13 12.25 -26.63 33.98
CA ALA A 13 12.81 -25.31 33.67
C ALA A 13 13.16 -25.18 32.19
N ILE A 14 13.79 -26.20 31.59
CA ILE A 14 14.12 -26.21 30.16
C ILE A 14 12.86 -26.16 29.30
N VAL A 15 11.84 -26.96 29.64
CA VAL A 15 10.55 -26.96 28.93
C VAL A 15 9.87 -25.59 29.05
N ALA A 16 9.85 -24.99 30.23
CA ALA A 16 9.28 -23.67 30.44
C ALA A 16 9.97 -22.60 29.58
N ILE A 17 11.32 -22.60 29.54
CA ILE A 17 12.09 -21.68 28.69
C ILE A 17 11.74 -21.87 27.21
N GLY A 18 11.63 -23.12 26.75
CA GLY A 18 11.25 -23.43 25.37
C GLY A 18 9.86 -22.86 25.02
N ILE A 19 8.88 -23.02 25.91
CA ILE A 19 7.53 -22.48 25.73
C ILE A 19 7.55 -20.95 25.67
N PHE A 20 8.24 -20.28 26.59
CA PHE A 20 8.35 -18.82 26.60
C PHE A 20 9.02 -18.28 25.33
N PHE A 21 10.04 -18.97 24.82
CA PHE A 21 10.71 -18.59 23.59
C PHE A 21 9.78 -18.69 22.37
N ILE A 22 9.06 -19.80 22.23
CA ILE A 22 8.10 -19.99 21.13
C ILE A 22 6.97 -18.96 21.23
N TRP A 23 6.48 -18.69 22.44
CA TRP A 23 5.42 -17.72 22.65
C TRP A 23 5.85 -16.30 22.30
N GLY A 24 7.03 -15.87 22.76
CA GLY A 24 7.57 -14.55 22.46
C GLY A 24 7.85 -14.33 20.97
N THR A 25 8.44 -15.33 20.31
CA THR A 25 8.70 -15.27 18.86
C THR A 25 7.41 -15.21 18.04
N TYR A 26 6.41 -16.04 18.37
CA TYR A 26 5.10 -16.01 17.73
C TYR A 26 4.42 -14.65 17.87
N ASN A 27 4.41 -14.07 19.08
CA ASN A 27 3.78 -12.77 19.32
C ASN A 27 4.47 -11.63 18.55
N SER A 28 5.80 -11.66 18.47
CA SER A 28 6.57 -10.70 17.68
C SER A 28 6.23 -10.78 16.18
N LEU A 29 6.16 -12.00 15.63
CA LEU A 29 5.78 -12.21 14.22
C LEU A 29 4.37 -11.72 13.92
N VAL A 30 3.40 -11.99 14.81
CA VAL A 30 2.03 -11.48 14.67
C VAL A 30 2.01 -9.95 14.69
N THR A 31 2.75 -9.35 15.62
CA THR A 31 2.86 -7.88 15.73
C THR A 31 3.40 -7.26 14.44
N ILE A 32 4.48 -7.81 13.88
CA ILE A 32 5.06 -7.33 12.63
C ILE A 32 4.07 -7.49 11.47
N ARG A 33 3.36 -8.63 11.39
CA ARG A 33 2.33 -8.84 10.37
C ARG A 33 1.22 -7.80 10.43
N GLN A 34 0.80 -7.40 11.63
CA GLN A 34 -0.22 -6.35 11.77
C GLN A 34 0.33 -4.97 11.37
N ARG A 35 1.57 -4.63 11.74
CA ARG A 35 2.22 -3.38 11.31
C ARG A 35 2.30 -3.27 9.78
N VAL A 36 2.63 -4.36 9.08
CA VAL A 36 2.66 -4.37 7.62
C VAL A 36 1.27 -4.11 7.03
N LYS A 37 0.21 -4.71 7.60
CA LYS A 37 -1.17 -4.47 7.14
C LYS A 37 -1.63 -3.04 7.39
N GLU A 38 -1.29 -2.48 8.55
CA GLU A 38 -1.61 -1.10 8.89
C GLU A 38 -0.91 -0.12 7.95
N ALA A 39 0.40 -0.30 7.72
CA ALA A 39 1.16 0.49 6.77
C ALA A 39 0.57 0.39 5.36
N TRP A 40 0.20 -0.81 4.92
CA TRP A 40 -0.45 -1.01 3.63
C TRP A 40 -1.81 -0.30 3.54
N SER A 41 -2.64 -0.39 4.58
CA SER A 41 -3.91 0.33 4.63
C SER A 41 -3.72 1.85 4.55
N GLY A 42 -2.68 2.39 5.19
CA GLY A 42 -2.34 3.81 5.09
C GLY A 42 -1.99 4.21 3.65
N ILE A 43 -1.19 3.41 2.97
CA ILE A 43 -0.82 3.64 1.56
C ILE A 43 -2.05 3.56 0.65
N ASP A 44 -2.90 2.54 0.82
CA ASP A 44 -4.11 2.35 0.01
C ASP A 44 -5.06 3.55 0.12
N VAL A 45 -5.25 4.10 1.32
CA VAL A 45 -6.04 5.33 1.51
C VAL A 45 -5.44 6.51 0.75
N GLN A 46 -4.12 6.67 0.74
CA GLN A 46 -3.47 7.76 0.00
C GLN A 46 -3.59 7.59 -1.51
N LEU A 47 -3.44 6.37 -2.02
CA LEU A 47 -3.63 6.06 -3.44
C LEU A 47 -5.07 6.32 -3.89
N LYS A 48 -6.06 5.93 -3.07
CA LYS A 48 -7.48 6.22 -3.31
C LYS A 48 -7.75 7.72 -3.30
N ARG A 49 -7.19 8.48 -2.34
CA ARG A 49 -7.31 9.94 -2.30
C ARG A 49 -6.70 10.59 -3.53
N ARG A 50 -5.54 10.12 -3.99
CA ARG A 50 -4.95 10.59 -5.24
C ARG A 50 -5.89 10.34 -6.42
N ALA A 51 -6.39 9.12 -6.57
CA ALA A 51 -7.31 8.74 -7.64
C ALA A 51 -8.65 9.50 -7.57
N SER A 52 -9.14 9.85 -6.37
CA SER A 52 -10.39 10.60 -6.20
C SER A 52 -10.28 12.06 -6.63
N LEU A 53 -9.07 12.64 -6.61
CA LEU A 53 -8.84 14.03 -7.05
C LEU A 53 -8.65 14.17 -8.57
N VAL A 54 -8.33 13.08 -9.27
CA VAL A 54 -8.11 13.07 -10.73
C VAL A 54 -9.29 13.62 -11.54
N PRO A 55 -10.56 13.27 -11.27
CA PRO A 55 -11.69 13.81 -12.03
C PRO A 55 -11.76 15.33 -11.99
N ASN A 56 -11.54 15.94 -10.82
CA ASN A 56 -11.53 17.40 -10.67
C ASN A 56 -10.40 18.04 -11.48
N LEU A 57 -9.18 17.46 -11.44
CA LEU A 57 -8.06 17.93 -12.26
C LEU A 57 -8.35 17.84 -13.76
N VAL A 58 -8.95 16.72 -14.20
CA VAL A 58 -9.34 16.52 -15.59
C VAL A 58 -10.40 17.52 -16.02
N GLU A 59 -11.39 17.81 -15.19
CA GLU A 59 -12.44 18.79 -15.47
C GLU A 59 -11.86 20.20 -15.62
N THR A 60 -10.95 20.61 -14.74
CA THR A 60 -10.26 21.91 -14.85
C THR A 60 -9.50 22.03 -16.17
N VAL A 61 -8.70 21.03 -16.54
CA VAL A 61 -7.91 21.08 -17.80
C VAL A 61 -8.82 20.96 -19.03
N LYS A 62 -9.91 20.19 -18.97
CA LYS A 62 -10.89 20.07 -20.06
C LYS A 62 -11.55 21.40 -20.42
N GLY A 63 -11.72 22.31 -19.46
CA GLY A 63 -12.26 23.65 -19.72
C GLY A 63 -11.46 24.42 -20.76
N TYR A 64 -10.14 24.18 -20.84
CA TYR A 64 -9.21 24.92 -21.69
C TYR A 64 -8.63 24.08 -22.85
N ALA A 65 -8.54 22.76 -22.68
CA ALA A 65 -7.95 21.83 -23.65
C ALA A 65 -8.93 20.77 -24.17
N ALA A 66 -10.12 21.19 -24.64
CA ALA A 66 -11.22 20.29 -24.99
C ALA A 66 -10.91 19.28 -26.12
N HIS A 67 -9.90 19.55 -26.96
CA HIS A 67 -9.51 18.68 -28.07
C HIS A 67 -8.57 17.52 -27.68
N GLU A 68 -8.05 17.50 -26.45
CA GLU A 68 -7.06 16.52 -25.97
C GLU A 68 -7.69 15.21 -25.46
N LYS A 69 -8.60 14.64 -26.24
CA LYS A 69 -9.38 13.44 -25.85
C LYS A 69 -8.50 12.25 -25.47
N ALA A 70 -7.42 12.01 -26.22
CA ALA A 70 -6.51 10.89 -25.97
C ALA A 70 -5.83 11.00 -24.60
N VAL A 71 -5.43 12.20 -24.19
CA VAL A 71 -4.81 12.45 -22.88
C VAL A 71 -5.80 12.20 -21.76
N PHE A 72 -7.02 12.73 -21.87
CA PHE A 72 -8.06 12.50 -20.86
C PHE A 72 -8.47 11.04 -20.74
N GLU A 73 -8.55 10.31 -21.86
CA GLU A 73 -8.85 8.88 -21.85
C GLU A 73 -7.73 8.09 -21.15
N ASN A 74 -6.47 8.39 -21.45
CA ASN A 74 -5.31 7.75 -20.81
C ASN A 74 -5.27 7.98 -19.30
N VAL A 75 -5.51 9.22 -18.85
CA VAL A 75 -5.61 9.55 -17.42
C VAL A 75 -6.78 8.81 -16.77
N THR A 76 -7.93 8.74 -17.43
CA THR A 76 -9.12 8.06 -16.93
C THR A 76 -8.88 6.55 -16.78
N LYS A 77 -8.25 5.93 -17.79
CA LYS A 77 -7.84 4.51 -17.75
C LYS A 77 -6.83 4.24 -16.64
N ALA A 78 -5.82 5.08 -16.50
CA ALA A 78 -4.80 4.93 -15.46
C ALA A 78 -5.40 5.08 -14.05
N ARG A 79 -6.34 6.03 -13.87
CA ARG A 79 -7.12 6.16 -12.63
C ARG A 79 -7.92 4.90 -12.32
N ALA A 80 -8.62 4.35 -13.31
CA ALA A 80 -9.41 3.13 -13.14
C ALA A 80 -8.52 1.94 -12.77
N ALA A 81 -7.36 1.80 -13.41
CA ALA A 81 -6.37 0.78 -13.09
C ALA A 81 -5.92 0.88 -11.62
N LEU A 82 -5.62 2.08 -11.13
CA LEU A 82 -5.23 2.29 -9.73
C LEU A 82 -6.35 1.93 -8.74
N MET A 83 -7.60 2.27 -9.05
CA MET A 83 -8.75 1.92 -8.22
C MET A 83 -9.09 0.42 -8.22
N SER A 84 -8.68 -0.31 -9.26
CA SER A 84 -8.93 -1.76 -9.40
C SER A 84 -7.81 -2.64 -8.85
N ALA A 85 -6.67 -2.06 -8.46
CA ALA A 85 -5.52 -2.82 -8.01
C ALA A 85 -5.80 -3.53 -6.68
N GLY A 86 -5.61 -4.86 -6.64
CA GLY A 86 -5.91 -5.69 -5.47
C GLY A 86 -4.70 -6.01 -4.58
N THR A 87 -3.49 -5.74 -5.06
CA THR A 87 -2.24 -6.07 -4.36
C THR A 87 -1.29 -4.88 -4.32
N PRO A 88 -0.35 -4.82 -3.35
CA PRO A 88 0.65 -3.75 -3.29
C PRO A 88 1.45 -3.55 -4.56
N GLN A 89 1.82 -4.64 -5.21
CA GLN A 89 2.60 -4.63 -6.44
C GLN A 89 1.78 -4.06 -7.62
N GLN A 90 0.52 -4.49 -7.76
CA GLN A 90 -0.37 -3.96 -8.79
C GLN A 90 -0.66 -2.48 -8.55
N ALA A 91 -0.87 -2.07 -7.31
CA ALA A 91 -1.13 -0.68 -6.96
C ALA A 91 0.06 0.21 -7.28
N ALA A 92 1.29 -0.23 -6.98
CA ALA A 92 2.51 0.48 -7.34
C ALA A 92 2.68 0.64 -8.86
N GLN A 93 2.41 -0.42 -9.63
CA GLN A 93 2.46 -0.34 -11.10
C GLN A 93 1.40 0.61 -11.66
N ALA A 94 0.16 0.50 -11.18
CA ALA A 94 -0.93 1.38 -11.61
C ALA A 94 -0.70 2.84 -11.21
N ASP A 95 -0.10 3.10 -10.05
CA ASP A 95 0.26 4.44 -9.59
C ASP A 95 1.35 5.06 -10.48
N ASN A 96 2.33 4.26 -10.91
CA ASN A 96 3.34 4.69 -11.89
C ASN A 96 2.70 5.05 -13.24
N MET A 97 1.73 4.25 -13.71
CA MET A 97 0.97 4.56 -14.93
C MET A 97 0.18 5.87 -14.79
N LEU A 98 -0.50 6.07 -13.67
CA LEU A 98 -1.23 7.31 -13.38
C LEU A 98 -0.28 8.50 -13.32
N THR A 99 0.89 8.35 -12.69
CA THR A 99 1.93 9.38 -12.65
C THR A 99 2.40 9.75 -14.05
N GLY A 100 2.62 8.76 -14.92
CA GLY A 100 2.97 9.00 -16.33
C GLY A 100 1.88 9.75 -17.09
N ALA A 101 0.62 9.32 -16.96
CA ALA A 101 -0.51 9.97 -17.62
C ALA A 101 -0.72 11.42 -17.14
N LEU A 102 -0.53 11.68 -15.85
CA LEU A 102 -0.62 13.03 -15.29
C LEU A 102 0.49 13.96 -15.80
N LYS A 103 1.69 13.45 -16.09
CA LYS A 103 2.74 14.25 -16.75
C LYS A 103 2.30 14.72 -18.13
N SER A 104 1.68 13.85 -18.92
CA SER A 104 1.09 14.23 -20.22
C SER A 104 -0.02 15.26 -20.05
N LEU A 105 -0.86 15.12 -19.01
CA LEU A 105 -1.91 16.10 -18.69
C LEU A 105 -1.33 17.47 -18.32
N PHE A 106 -0.24 17.52 -17.55
CA PHE A 106 0.43 18.78 -17.22
C PHE A 106 1.08 19.42 -18.45
N ALA A 107 1.68 18.63 -19.35
CA ALA A 107 2.19 19.17 -20.62
C ALA A 107 1.07 19.79 -21.47
N VAL A 108 -0.13 19.20 -21.46
CA VAL A 108 -1.32 19.82 -22.08
C VAL A 108 -1.68 21.12 -21.37
N ALA A 109 -1.79 21.13 -20.04
CA ALA A 109 -2.12 22.35 -19.29
C ALA A 109 -1.10 23.48 -19.54
N GLU A 110 0.20 23.16 -19.67
CA GLU A 110 1.24 24.13 -20.01
C GLU A 110 1.10 24.68 -21.45
N ALA A 111 0.59 23.88 -22.39
CA ALA A 111 0.30 24.31 -23.75
C ALA A 111 -0.96 25.21 -23.84
N TYR A 112 -1.83 25.18 -22.83
CA TYR A 112 -3.07 25.97 -22.73
C TYR A 112 -3.09 26.76 -21.41
N PRO A 113 -2.33 27.87 -21.29
CA PRO A 113 -2.12 28.60 -20.03
C PRO A 113 -3.26 29.51 -19.56
N GLU A 114 -4.31 29.66 -20.35
CA GLU A 114 -5.53 30.43 -20.03
C GLU A 114 -6.44 29.68 -19.04
#